data_AF-A0A496VE96-F1
#
_entry.id   AF-A0A496VE96-F1
#
_cell.length_a   1.000
_cell.length_b   1.000
_cell.length_c   1.000
_cell.angle_alpha   90.00
_cell.angle_beta   90.00
_cell.angle_gamma   90.00
#
_symmetry.space_group_name_H-M   'P 1'
#
loop_
_entity.id
_entity.type
_entity.pdbx_description
1 polymer ?
#
loop_
_entity_poly.entity_id
_entity_poly.type
_entity_poly.pdbx_seq_one_letter_code
_entity_poly.pdbx_strand_id
1 'polypeptide(L)'
;MAANIIQRIFPERYEAFLEALTYLEEQGIEHGDLHSGNCFIDNENILELMKKPERLETENFNIYIIDFGMTDIKREKIEKNYPELLFILPNNHE
;
A
#
# COMPACT_ATOMS: atom_id res chain seq x y z
N MET A 1 10.59 -7.76 -2.42
CA MET A 1 9.99 -6.46 -2.03
C MET A 1 8.91 -6.11 -3.03
N ALA A 2 7.71 -5.71 -2.59
CA ALA A 2 6.54 -5.47 -3.45
C ALA A 2 6.85 -4.49 -4.60
N ALA A 3 7.50 -3.37 -4.28
CA ALA A 3 7.86 -2.31 -5.24
C ALA A 3 8.60 -2.84 -6.48
N ASN A 4 9.61 -3.70 -6.30
CA ASN A 4 10.37 -4.26 -7.43
C ASN A 4 9.52 -5.14 -8.36
N ILE A 5 8.51 -5.83 -7.81
CA ILE A 5 7.59 -6.66 -8.59
C ILE A 5 6.63 -5.77 -9.36
N ILE A 6 6.05 -4.75 -8.70
CA ILE A 6 5.16 -3.79 -9.34
C ILE A 6 5.88 -3.03 -10.46
N GLN A 7 7.09 -2.51 -10.22
CA GLN A 7 7.89 -1.84 -11.24
C GLN A 7 8.13 -2.70 -12.48
N ARG A 8 8.35 -4.01 -12.27
CA ARG A 8 8.68 -4.95 -13.35
C ARG A 8 7.45 -5.41 -14.14
N ILE A 9 6.32 -5.61 -13.48
CA ILE A 9 5.12 -6.19 -14.11
C ILE A 9 4.14 -5.10 -14.55
N PHE A 10 4.04 -4.00 -13.81
CA PHE A 10 3.10 -2.90 -14.00
C PHE A 10 3.82 -1.54 -13.93
N PRO A 11 4.81 -1.28 -14.81
CA PRO A 11 5.62 -0.06 -14.77
C PRO A 11 4.75 1.22 -14.84
N GLU A 12 3.65 1.19 -15.59
CA GLU A 12 2.69 2.28 -15.74
C GLU A 12 1.85 2.58 -14.49
N ARG A 13 1.90 1.72 -13.47
CA ARG A 13 1.25 1.93 -12.15
C ARG A 13 2.25 2.12 -11.03
N TYR A 14 3.55 2.04 -11.32
CA TYR A 14 4.60 2.09 -10.31
C TYR A 14 4.63 3.43 -9.57
N GLU A 15 4.49 4.55 -10.28
CA GLU A 15 4.48 5.89 -9.66
C GLU A 15 3.30 6.05 -8.69
N ALA A 16 2.08 5.67 -9.09
CA ALA A 16 0.92 5.70 -8.21
C ALA A 16 1.09 4.81 -6.97
N PHE A 17 1.76 3.66 -7.11
CA PHE A 17 2.11 2.80 -6.00
C PHE A 17 3.11 3.46 -5.03
N LEU A 18 4.12 4.17 -5.55
CA LEU A 18 5.08 4.93 -4.73
C LEU A 18 4.40 6.11 -4.02
N GLU A 19 3.49 6.81 -4.68
CA GLU A 19 2.68 7.86 -4.06
C GLU A 19 1.86 7.31 -2.89
N ALA A 20 1.26 6.12 -3.04
CA ALA A 20 0.53 5.46 -1.95
C ALA A 20 1.45 5.10 -0.77
N LEU A 21 2.66 4.59 -1.01
CA LEU A 21 3.64 4.32 0.05
C LEU A 21 4.10 5.60 0.75
N THR A 22 4.32 6.66 -0.03
CA THR A 22 4.73 7.97 0.50
C THR A 22 3.63 8.54 1.38
N TYR A 23 2.37 8.43 0.95
CA TYR A 23 1.22 8.82 1.75
C TYR A 23 1.16 8.07 3.09
N LEU A 24 1.35 6.75 3.10
CA LEU A 24 1.40 5.97 4.34
C LEU A 24 2.52 6.48 5.26
N GLU A 25 3.72 6.70 4.74
CA GLU A 25 4.85 7.23 5.50
C GLU A 25 4.57 8.62 6.08
N GLU A 26 3.94 9.52 5.30
CA GLU A 26 3.55 10.85 5.74
C GLU A 26 2.53 10.82 6.89
N GLN A 27 1.61 9.85 6.86
CA GLN A 27 0.68 9.55 7.95
C GLN A 27 1.35 8.83 9.13
N GLY A 28 2.63 8.47 9.01
CA GLY A 28 3.38 7.74 10.04
C GLY A 28 3.03 6.26 10.12
N ILE A 29 2.48 5.70 9.05
CA ILE A 29 2.09 4.30 8.92
C ILE A 29 3.22 3.54 8.24
N GLU A 30 3.76 2.53 8.90
CA GLU A 30 4.75 1.60 8.36
C GLU A 30 4.10 0.24 8.18
N HIS A 31 3.95 -0.18 6.92
CA HIS A 31 3.38 -1.48 6.58
C HIS A 31 4.43 -2.58 6.81
N GLY A 32 4.41 -3.18 8.00
CA GLY A 32 5.43 -4.12 8.48
C GLY A 32 5.52 -5.44 7.71
N ASP A 33 4.53 -5.77 6.88
CA ASP A 33 4.53 -6.95 6.01
C ASP A 33 4.28 -6.62 4.53
N LEU A 34 4.93 -5.57 4.00
CA LEU A 34 4.73 -5.17 2.62
C LEU A 34 5.47 -6.12 1.62
N HIS A 35 4.71 -7.01 1.01
CA HIS A 35 5.16 -7.88 -0.07
C HIS A 35 4.10 -8.01 -1.18
N SER A 36 4.44 -8.60 -2.34
CA SER A 36 3.51 -8.65 -3.48
C SER A 36 2.20 -9.38 -3.21
N GLY A 37 2.16 -10.31 -2.25
CA GLY A 37 0.90 -10.94 -1.81
C GLY A 37 -0.08 -9.99 -1.12
N ASN A 38 0.40 -8.84 -0.63
CA ASN A 38 -0.37 -7.79 0.04
C ASN A 38 -0.61 -6.60 -0.90
N CYS A 39 -0.53 -6.85 -2.22
CA CYS A 39 -0.92 -5.93 -3.27
C CYS A 39 -2.06 -6.54 -4.08
N PHE A 40 -3.26 -5.98 -3.95
CA PHE A 40 -4.44 -6.42 -4.68
C PHE A 40 -4.58 -5.63 -5.98
N ILE A 41 -5.00 -6.29 -7.06
CA ILE A 41 -5.24 -5.68 -8.36
C ILE A 41 -6.73 -5.82 -8.68
N ASP A 42 -7.42 -4.70 -8.92
CA ASP A 42 -8.88 -4.67 -9.17
C ASP A 42 -9.24 -4.96 -10.64
N ASN A 43 -8.65 -6.01 -11.21
CA ASN A 43 -8.95 -6.42 -12.58
C ASN A 43 -9.22 -7.92 -12.66
N GLU A 44 -10.45 -8.28 -13.04
CA GLU A 44 -10.90 -9.67 -13.19
C GLU A 44 -10.12 -10.44 -14.28
N ASN A 45 -9.51 -9.73 -15.24
CA ASN A 45 -8.80 -10.28 -16.38
C ASN A 45 -7.28 -10.10 -16.28
N ILE A 46 -6.73 -9.88 -15.09
CA ILE A 46 -5.30 -9.59 -14.90
C ILE A 46 -4.36 -10.65 -15.52
N LEU A 47 -4.77 -11.93 -15.52
CA LEU A 47 -4.01 -13.01 -16.14
C LEU A 47 -3.94 -12.90 -17.67
N GLU A 48 -4.99 -12.37 -18.30
CA GLU A 48 -4.97 -12.10 -19.75
C GLU A 48 -4.14 -10.87 -20.08
N LEU A 49 -4.20 -9.84 -19.23
CA LEU A 49 -3.38 -8.64 -19.33
C LEU A 49 -1.89 -8.99 -19.27
N MET A 50 -1.48 -9.86 -18.33
CA MET A 50 -0.09 -10.31 -18.23
C MET A 50 0.39 -11.08 -19.47
N LYS A 51 -0.52 -11.70 -20.24
CA LYS A 51 -0.19 -12.38 -21.50
C LYS A 51 -0.13 -11.43 -22.71
N LYS A 52 -0.67 -10.22 -22.58
CA LYS A 52 -0.80 -9.19 -23.62
C LYS A 52 -0.37 -7.83 -23.04
N PRO A 53 0.93 -7.63 -22.79
CA PRO A 53 1.44 -6.46 -22.08
C PRO A 53 1.06 -5.13 -22.73
N GLU A 54 0.82 -5.10 -24.04
CA GLU A 54 0.30 -3.93 -24.77
C GLU A 54 -1.07 -3.43 -24.26
N ARG A 55 -1.86 -4.30 -23.61
CA ARG A 55 -3.16 -3.94 -23.02
C ARG A 55 -3.02 -3.25 -21.66
N LEU A 56 -1.88 -3.41 -20.97
CA LEU A 56 -1.65 -2.78 -19.65
C LEU A 56 -1.70 -1.24 -19.73
N GLU A 57 -1.28 -0.68 -20.87
CA GLU A 57 -1.31 0.77 -21.10
C GLU A 57 -2.73 1.31 -21.31
N THR A 58 -3.68 0.48 -21.74
CA THR A 58 -5.01 0.91 -22.19
C THR A 58 -6.14 0.49 -21.27
N GLU A 59 -5.96 -0.58 -20.50
CA GLU A 59 -6.95 -1.02 -19.52
C GLU A 59 -6.82 -0.30 -18.19
N ASN A 60 -7.99 0.03 -17.62
CA ASN A 60 -8.06 0.70 -16.34
C ASN A 60 -8.05 -0.33 -15.21
N PHE A 61 -7.06 -0.21 -14.33
CA PHE A 61 -6.94 -0.98 -13.09
C PHE A 61 -6.02 -0.22 -12.13
N ASN A 62 -6.20 -0.48 -10.85
CA ASN A 62 -5.48 0.04 -9.71
C ASN A 62 -4.77 -1.09 -8.97
N ILE A 63 -3.79 -0.70 -8.17
CA ILE A 63 -3.07 -1.58 -7.26
C ILE A 63 -3.29 -1.04 -5.85
N TYR A 64 -3.87 -1.87 -4.98
CA TYR A 64 -4.17 -1.53 -3.60
C TYR A 64 -3.21 -2.23 -2.66
N ILE A 65 -2.67 -1.49 -1.69
CA ILE A 65 -1.97 -2.06 -0.55
C ILE A 65 -3.04 -2.55 0.44
N ILE A 66 -2.95 -3.82 0.84
CA ILE A 66 -3.92 -4.49 1.72
C ILE A 66 -3.21 -5.18 2.88
N ASP A 67 -3.99 -5.72 3.82
CA ASP A 67 -3.50 -6.43 5.01
C ASP A 67 -2.60 -5.60 5.93
N PHE A 68 -3.24 -4.62 6.59
CA PHE A 68 -2.60 -3.77 7.58
C PHE A 68 -2.51 -4.42 8.97
N GLY A 69 -2.70 -5.74 9.10
CA GLY A 69 -2.67 -6.43 10.40
C GLY A 69 -1.31 -6.35 11.11
N MET A 70 -0.23 -6.24 10.34
CA MET A 70 1.15 -6.09 10.80
C MET A 70 1.65 -4.68 10.49
N THR A 71 1.00 -3.65 11.05
CA THR A 71 1.33 -2.25 10.79
C THR A 71 1.79 -1.55 12.06
N ASP A 72 2.92 -0.86 11.97
CA ASP A 72 3.40 0.03 13.01
C ASP A 72 2.96 1.45 12.71
N ILE A 73 2.50 2.18 13.73
CA ILE A 73 2.07 3.57 13.59
C ILE A 73 2.92 4.43 14.53
N LYS A 74 3.61 5.41 13.96
CA LYS A 74 4.46 6.34 14.73
C LYS A 74 3.59 7.22 15.62
N ARG A 75 3.75 7.08 16.94
CA ARG A 75 2.97 7.80 17.96
C ARG A 75 2.92 9.31 17.73
N GLU A 76 4.05 9.93 17.43
CA GLU A 76 4.15 11.38 17.14
C GLU A 76 3.24 11.85 15.99
N LYS A 77 2.96 10.97 15.01
CA LYS A 77 2.06 11.27 13.88
C LYS A 77 0.61 11.06 14.26
N ILE A 78 0.29 10.07 15.11
CA ILE A 78 -1.03 9.93 15.73
C ILE A 78 -1.34 11.18 16.55
N GLU A 79 -0.42 11.62 17.41
CA GLU A 79 -0.61 12.79 18.26
C GLU A 79 -0.88 14.07 17.46
N LYS A 80 -0.25 14.19 16.27
CA LYS A 80 -0.41 15.34 15.39
C LYS A 80 -1.67 15.28 14.52
N ASN A 81 -1.93 14.13 13.90
CA ASN A 81 -2.92 14.01 12.82
C ASN A 81 -4.24 13.38 13.29
N TYR A 82 -4.20 12.55 14.34
CA TYR A 82 -5.33 11.78 14.86
C TYR A 82 -5.35 11.75 16.40
N PRO A 83 -5.34 12.93 17.08
CA PRO A 83 -5.24 13.02 18.54
C PRO A 83 -6.36 12.28 19.27
N GLU A 84 -7.52 12.08 18.65
CA GLU A 84 -8.65 11.32 19.17
C GLU A 84 -8.34 9.83 19.38
N LEU A 85 -7.39 9.26 18.63
CA LEU A 85 -7.00 7.85 18.74
C LEU A 85 -6.14 7.58 19.98
N LEU A 86 -5.53 8.62 20.58
CA LEU A 86 -4.71 8.49 21.79
C LEU A 86 -5.49 8.01 23.01
N PHE A 87 -6.81 8.24 23.05
CA PHE A 87 -7.67 7.78 24.14
C PHE A 87 -8.07 6.30 24.02
N ILE A 88 -7.82 5.69 22.86
CA ILE A 88 -8.20 4.30 22.53
C ILE A 88 -7.00 3.37 22.66
N LEU A 89 -5.77 3.89 22.49
CA LEU A 89 -4.56 3.12 22.73
C LEU A 89 -4.44 2.81 24.22
N PRO A 90 -4.32 1.52 24.62
CA PRO A 90 -4.10 1.19 26.01
C PRO A 90 -2.83 1.92 26.48
N ASN A 91 -2.95 2.65 27.58
CA ASN A 91 -1.79 3.20 28.29
C ASN A 91 -0.98 2.01 28.81
N ASN A 92 -0.13 1.44 27.97
CA ASN A 92 0.87 0.46 28.40
C ASN A 92 2.00 1.22 29.10
N HIS A 93 1.67 1.75 30.27
CA HIS A 93 2.58 2.17 31.31
C HIS A 93 2.32 1.27 32.53
N GLU A 94 2.60 -0.03 32.39
CA GLU A 94 2.92 -0.94 33.49
C GLU A 94 4.06 -1.87 33.06
#